data_AF-H3H7K3-F1
#
_entry.id   AF-H3H7K3-F1
#
_cell.length_a   1.000
_cell.length_b   1.000
_cell.length_c   1.000
_cell.angle_alpha   90.00
_cell.angle_beta   90.00
_cell.angle_gamma   90.00
#
_symmetry.space_group_name_H-M   'P 1'
#
loop_
_entity.id
_entity.type
_entity.pdbx_description
1 polymer ?
#
loop_
_entity_poly.entity_id
_entity_poly.type
_entity_poly.pdbx_seq_one_letter_code
_entity_poly.pdbx_strand_id
1 'polypeptide(L)'
;MPRLLVLLLLCAASWTAASTIDSANVASLHQSDELLKGLRVQYPEPNARYKSPMSFRFHVVTPDLSALMAAYTGLRWLCLQLDGVWRRCIPIESGALITEAMDAGNHTARLVLLDSPTPEAGKQLMQSQEVTFTILSDEAFVTALEQQHLDDLALFGAAADVEQNVGLVQWFRLQHEEDEAATHVTYEIDAATGGIETDTSHGSPTDPPTLVIGVKTRVVDGFPFRQAIRQTWAGEQRLPATVHVLFAGCRLPADASEEVRQAIAYEQKVFGGDLLTDALDCEDSYATLPQKVKEFLHLVGTDHLLRRAAYAMIVDEDVYVRADDLVDQLVGMGPLHDVYAGHVKEGNAFLPERDPQRRYYLPESVYPLDEFPPFAWGPHYLMSMDVVEFIADNREELQGLGPLDDVTIALWLLAIQVHPQHLEPFQNLRETPCTNDLLAYADLGPTAMRIIQNNLQSGRDLCFGFNQHTWDKDALN
;
A
#
# COMPACT_ATOMS: atom_id res chain seq x y z
N MET A 1 -6.16 -9.79 34.91
CA MET A 1 -4.85 -10.02 35.57
C MET A 1 -4.28 -11.33 35.03
N PRO A 2 -2.99 -11.38 34.63
CA PRO A 2 -2.29 -10.52 33.66
C PRO A 2 -1.68 -11.39 32.51
N ARG A 3 -1.28 -10.85 31.35
CA ARG A 3 0.08 -10.31 31.12
C ARG A 3 0.12 -9.46 29.84
N LEU A 4 0.26 -8.15 30.03
CA LEU A 4 0.99 -7.25 29.14
C LEU A 4 2.47 -7.67 29.15
N LEU A 5 3.09 -7.86 27.99
CA LEU A 5 4.53 -7.99 27.87
C LEU A 5 5.06 -6.76 27.12
N VAL A 6 5.39 -5.71 27.87
CA VAL A 6 6.18 -4.58 27.37
C VAL A 6 7.63 -4.86 27.71
N LEU A 7 8.49 -4.92 26.68
CA LEU A 7 9.94 -4.94 26.83
C LEU A 7 10.42 -3.58 27.36
N LEU A 8 11.13 -3.57 28.50
CA LEU A 8 12.01 -2.47 28.89
C LEU A 8 13.16 -3.04 29.74
N LEU A 9 14.39 -2.82 29.26
CA LEU A 9 15.63 -3.21 29.91
C LEU A 9 15.97 -2.31 31.11
N LEU A 10 16.55 -2.96 32.13
CA LEU A 10 16.93 -2.43 33.44
C LEU A 10 17.98 -1.32 33.39
N CYS A 11 17.80 -0.30 34.24
CA CYS A 11 18.87 0.20 35.09
C CYS A 11 18.30 0.72 36.41
N ALA A 12 18.73 0.11 37.52
CA ALA A 12 18.29 0.42 38.88
C ALA A 12 19.24 1.43 39.54
N ALA A 13 18.67 2.48 40.13
CA ALA A 13 19.28 3.16 41.27
C ALA A 13 18.17 3.73 42.17
N SER A 14 18.01 3.12 43.33
CA SER A 14 17.28 3.65 44.48
C SER A 14 17.94 4.92 45.03
N TRP A 15 17.17 5.85 45.59
CA TRP A 15 17.29 6.40 46.96
C TRP A 15 16.11 7.34 47.28
N THR A 16 15.86 7.52 48.58
CA THR A 16 14.61 7.93 49.24
C THR A 16 14.46 9.43 49.54
N ALA A 17 13.19 9.80 49.77
CA ALA A 17 12.66 10.82 50.69
C ALA A 17 12.33 12.24 50.17
N ALA A 18 11.13 12.67 50.57
CA ALA A 18 10.43 13.89 50.21
C ALA A 18 10.97 15.16 50.91
N SER A 19 10.83 16.32 50.25
CA SER A 19 10.29 17.55 50.87
C SER A 19 10.13 18.72 49.87
N THR A 20 8.99 19.39 50.01
CA THR A 20 8.70 20.83 49.84
C THR A 20 8.94 21.57 48.52
N ILE A 21 7.83 22.13 48.02
CA ILE A 21 7.65 23.19 47.03
C ILE A 21 8.39 24.46 47.47
N ASP A 22 9.21 25.06 46.61
CA ASP A 22 8.94 26.37 45.96
C ASP A 22 10.08 26.86 45.06
N SER A 23 9.71 27.75 44.15
CA SER A 23 10.50 28.64 43.29
C SER A 23 11.06 28.08 41.98
N ALA A 24 10.57 28.71 40.92
CA ALA A 24 10.84 28.43 39.53
C ALA A 24 12.32 28.59 39.15
N ASN A 25 12.63 27.86 38.07
CA ASN A 25 13.47 28.26 36.93
C ASN A 25 14.79 27.50 36.77
N VAL A 26 15.08 27.21 35.49
CA VAL A 26 16.35 26.74 34.88
C VAL A 26 16.49 25.23 34.55
N ALA A 27 15.66 24.31 35.05
CA ALA A 27 15.80 22.88 34.69
C ALA A 27 14.88 22.36 33.57
N SER A 28 13.82 23.09 33.20
CA SER A 28 12.85 22.64 32.17
C SER A 28 13.25 23.01 30.73
N LEU A 29 14.41 23.63 30.53
CA LEU A 29 14.96 23.99 29.21
C LEU A 29 15.87 22.89 28.63
N HIS A 30 16.09 21.77 29.34
CA HIS A 30 16.97 20.69 28.89
C HIS A 30 16.25 19.44 28.35
N GLN A 31 14.92 19.41 28.31
CA GLN A 31 14.18 18.28 27.69
C GLN A 31 13.99 18.42 26.17
N SER A 32 14.16 19.62 25.61
CA SER A 32 13.99 19.85 24.16
C SER A 32 15.12 19.28 23.29
N ASP A 33 16.31 19.08 23.86
CA ASP A 33 17.45 18.51 23.14
C ASP A 33 17.37 16.99 22.95
N GLU A 34 16.40 16.30 23.59
CA GLU A 34 16.24 14.85 23.45
C GLU A 34 15.13 14.40 22.49
N LEU A 35 14.11 15.23 22.26
CA LEU A 35 12.95 14.87 21.45
C LEU A 35 13.22 14.89 19.94
N LEU A 36 14.13 15.75 19.47
CA LEU A 36 14.46 15.83 18.04
C LEU A 36 15.88 15.35 17.79
N LYS A 37 16.04 14.21 17.10
CA LYS A 37 17.34 13.62 16.74
C LYS A 37 17.87 14.07 15.38
N GLY A 38 17.02 14.56 14.48
CA GLY A 38 17.46 15.00 13.16
C GLY A 38 16.33 15.44 12.23
N LEU A 39 16.69 16.17 11.16
CA LEU A 39 15.82 16.42 10.02
C LEU A 39 16.48 15.87 8.74
N ARG A 40 15.69 15.22 7.89
CA ARG A 40 16.14 14.70 6.60
C ARG A 40 15.17 15.13 5.50
N VAL A 41 15.72 15.53 4.35
CA VAL A 41 14.94 15.63 3.11
C VAL A 41 14.83 14.22 2.57
N GLN A 42 13.60 13.70 2.46
CA GLN A 42 13.34 12.41 1.83
C GLN A 42 13.13 12.56 0.32
N TYR A 43 12.56 13.69 -0.10
CA TYR A 43 12.35 14.00 -1.51
C TYR A 43 12.55 15.50 -1.74
N PRO A 44 13.33 15.94 -2.73
CA PRO A 44 13.98 15.14 -3.79
C PRO A 44 15.13 14.26 -3.29
N GLU A 45 15.44 13.21 -4.06
CA GLU A 45 16.64 12.41 -3.90
C GLU A 45 17.87 13.12 -4.49
N PRO A 46 19.07 12.91 -3.91
CA PRO A 46 20.29 13.50 -4.42
C PRO A 46 20.58 13.12 -5.88
N ASN A 47 20.74 14.14 -6.72
CA ASN A 47 21.05 14.08 -8.16
C ASN A 47 19.97 13.43 -9.03
N ALA A 48 18.76 13.29 -8.52
CA ALA A 48 17.62 12.82 -9.30
C ALA A 48 17.02 13.92 -10.18
N ARG A 49 16.21 13.50 -11.16
CA ARG A 49 15.59 14.36 -12.17
C ARG A 49 14.08 14.35 -11.99
N TYR A 50 13.48 15.53 -11.99
CA TYR A 50 12.06 15.73 -11.68
C TYR A 50 11.39 16.68 -12.69
N LYS A 51 10.05 16.70 -12.67
CA LYS A 51 9.24 17.74 -13.31
C LYS A 51 8.69 18.72 -12.28
N SER A 52 8.38 19.92 -12.74
CA SER A 52 7.73 20.98 -11.95
C SER A 52 6.20 20.93 -12.16
N PRO A 53 5.37 21.25 -11.14
CA PRO A 53 5.73 21.46 -9.75
C PRO A 53 6.05 20.14 -9.05
N MET A 54 6.91 20.19 -8.03
CA MET A 54 7.26 19.01 -7.24
C MET A 54 6.98 19.23 -5.76
N SER A 55 6.70 18.13 -5.05
CA SER A 55 6.41 18.18 -3.61
C SER A 55 7.59 17.66 -2.81
N PHE A 56 8.20 18.54 -2.03
CA PHE A 56 9.26 18.20 -1.09
C PHE A 56 8.71 17.44 0.10
N ARG A 57 9.41 16.38 0.50
CA ARG A 57 9.08 15.58 1.67
C ARG A 57 10.22 15.53 2.65
N PHE A 58 9.85 15.52 3.92
CA PHE A 58 10.81 15.59 5.00
C PHE A 58 10.49 14.59 6.08
N HIS A 59 11.53 14.07 6.70
CA HIS A 59 11.43 13.18 7.83
C HIS A 59 12.04 13.84 9.06
N VAL A 60 11.24 13.86 10.14
CA VAL A 60 11.64 14.34 11.45
C VAL A 60 12.01 13.12 12.28
N VAL A 61 13.29 12.99 12.63
CA VAL A 61 13.79 11.85 13.40
C VAL A 61 13.56 12.14 14.88
N THR A 62 12.69 11.38 15.53
CA THR A 62 12.34 11.52 16.96
C THR A 62 12.19 10.13 17.59
N PRO A 63 12.57 9.93 18.87
CA PRO A 63 12.27 8.70 19.60
C PRO A 63 10.81 8.63 20.09
N ASP A 64 10.10 9.77 20.12
CA ASP A 64 8.71 9.88 20.59
C ASP A 64 8.02 11.02 19.84
N LEU A 65 7.19 10.66 18.86
CA LEU A 65 6.46 11.62 18.03
C LEU A 65 5.37 12.36 18.83
N SER A 66 4.69 11.67 19.75
CA SER A 66 3.63 12.27 20.56
C SER A 66 4.18 13.34 21.49
N ALA A 67 5.30 13.06 22.17
CA ALA A 67 5.96 14.05 23.02
C ALA A 67 6.54 15.22 22.22
N LEU A 68 7.07 14.95 21.02
CA LEU A 68 7.53 16.01 20.10
C LEU A 68 6.36 16.93 19.71
N MET A 69 5.24 16.38 19.26
CA MET A 69 4.07 17.18 18.86
C MET A 69 3.53 17.98 20.04
N ALA A 70 3.35 17.36 21.20
CA ALA A 70 2.89 18.05 22.41
C ALA A 70 3.77 19.26 22.79
N ALA A 71 5.07 19.19 22.51
CA ALA A 71 6.01 20.26 22.81
C ALA A 71 6.17 21.29 21.68
N TYR A 72 5.97 20.91 20.41
CA TYR A 72 6.41 21.69 19.24
C TYR A 72 5.24 22.25 18.41
N THR A 73 4.04 21.67 18.50
CA THR A 73 2.83 22.13 17.80
C THR A 73 2.55 23.61 18.03
N GLY A 74 2.32 24.37 16.96
CA GLY A 74 2.10 25.82 16.98
C GLY A 74 3.31 26.68 17.38
N LEU A 75 4.45 26.08 17.73
CA LEU A 75 5.65 26.78 18.22
C LEU A 75 6.86 26.64 17.30
N ARG A 76 6.80 25.71 16.33
CA ARG A 76 7.94 25.33 15.51
C ARG A 76 7.54 25.18 14.05
N TRP A 77 8.40 25.67 13.18
CA TRP A 77 8.14 25.82 11.75
C TRP A 77 9.25 25.15 10.94
N LEU A 78 8.85 24.30 10.01
CA LEU A 78 9.70 23.71 8.99
C LEU A 78 9.71 24.61 7.77
N CYS A 79 10.85 25.22 7.48
CA CYS A 79 11.01 26.13 6.34
C CYS A 79 11.91 25.52 5.29
N LEU A 80 11.42 25.54 4.04
CA LEU A 80 12.19 25.14 2.88
C LEU A 80 13.07 26.29 2.40
N GLN A 81 14.36 26.00 2.23
CA GLN A 81 15.29 26.85 1.51
C GLN A 81 15.61 26.21 0.17
N LEU A 82 15.36 26.95 -0.91
CA LEU A 82 15.56 26.52 -2.29
C LEU A 82 16.53 27.48 -2.97
N ASP A 83 17.67 26.96 -3.44
CA ASP A 83 18.78 27.74 -4.02
C ASP A 83 19.25 28.88 -3.10
N GLY A 84 19.26 28.62 -1.80
CA GLY A 84 19.60 29.62 -0.77
C GLY A 84 18.48 30.62 -0.45
N VAL A 85 17.33 30.56 -1.13
CA VAL A 85 16.20 31.47 -0.93
C VAL A 85 15.10 30.80 -0.09
N TRP A 86 14.58 31.50 0.91
CA TRP A 86 13.46 31.02 1.71
C TRP A 86 12.19 30.92 0.86
N ARG A 87 11.51 29.78 0.98
CA ARG A 87 10.23 29.51 0.33
C ARG A 87 9.14 29.42 1.38
N ARG A 88 8.39 28.32 1.41
CA ARG A 88 7.31 28.09 2.35
C ARG A 88 7.84 27.61 3.70
N CYS A 89 7.21 28.12 4.76
CA CYS A 89 7.30 27.59 6.11
C CYS A 89 5.96 26.93 6.45
N ILE A 90 6.02 25.69 6.95
CA ILE A 90 4.85 24.97 7.44
C ILE A 90 5.04 24.67 8.93
N PRO A 91 3.95 24.62 9.73
CA PRO A 91 4.02 24.09 11.08
C PRO A 91 4.57 22.65 11.06
N ILE A 92 5.31 22.26 12.09
CA ILE A 92 5.92 20.91 12.18
C ILE A 92 4.87 19.78 12.14
N GLU A 93 3.64 20.07 12.55
CA GLU A 93 2.48 19.18 12.55
C GLU A 93 1.79 19.02 11.18
N SER A 94 2.11 19.86 10.18
CA SER A 94 1.35 19.92 8.91
C SER A 94 1.72 18.84 7.87
N GLY A 95 2.23 17.68 8.30
CA GLY A 95 2.40 16.52 7.41
C GLY A 95 3.56 16.60 6.40
N ALA A 96 4.60 17.40 6.68
CA ALA A 96 5.90 17.38 6.00
C ALA A 96 5.89 17.42 4.45
N LEU A 97 4.89 18.06 3.83
CA LEU A 97 4.79 18.22 2.39
C LEU A 97 4.81 19.71 2.00
N ILE A 98 5.74 20.11 1.13
CA ILE A 98 5.79 21.45 0.56
C ILE A 98 5.84 21.33 -0.96
N THR A 99 4.81 21.81 -1.68
CA THR A 99 4.82 21.82 -3.14
C THR A 99 5.28 23.16 -3.68
N GLU A 100 6.31 23.16 -4.52
CA GLU A 100 6.84 24.36 -5.16
C GLU A 100 6.93 24.16 -6.68
N ALA A 101 6.67 25.25 -7.41
CA ALA A 101 6.94 25.34 -8.84
C ALA A 101 8.32 25.95 -9.05
N MET A 102 9.08 25.35 -9.95
CA MET A 102 10.48 25.67 -10.23
C MET A 102 10.73 25.71 -11.74
N ASP A 103 11.68 26.54 -12.15
CA ASP A 103 12.15 26.58 -13.54
C ASP A 103 13.03 25.36 -13.83
N ALA A 104 13.22 25.04 -15.12
CA ALA A 104 14.14 23.97 -15.49
C ALA A 104 15.60 24.33 -15.18
N GLY A 105 16.35 23.42 -14.57
CA GLY A 105 17.71 23.67 -14.13
C GLY A 105 18.16 22.77 -12.98
N ASN A 106 19.38 23.01 -12.51
CA ASN A 106 19.89 22.38 -11.29
C ASN A 106 19.54 23.23 -10.09
N HIS A 107 19.06 22.59 -9.04
CA HIS A 107 18.61 23.24 -7.83
C HIS A 107 19.17 22.56 -6.59
N THR A 108 19.22 23.31 -5.49
CA THR A 108 19.53 22.78 -4.17
C THR A 108 18.40 23.05 -3.19
N ALA A 109 18.11 22.08 -2.33
CA ALA A 109 17.11 22.20 -1.29
C ALA A 109 17.66 21.82 0.07
N ARG A 110 17.22 22.55 1.10
CA ARG A 110 17.49 22.26 2.51
C ARG A 110 16.26 22.59 3.33
N LEU A 111 16.00 21.78 4.35
CA LEU A 111 14.99 22.07 5.34
C LEU A 111 15.62 22.63 6.61
N VAL A 112 15.01 23.69 7.15
CA VAL A 112 15.47 24.34 8.37
C VAL A 112 14.31 24.43 9.36
N LEU A 113 14.54 23.98 10.58
CA LEU A 113 13.59 24.11 11.69
C LEU A 113 13.83 25.44 12.40
N LEU A 114 12.78 26.24 12.51
CA LEU A 114 12.77 27.58 13.09
C LEU A 114 11.72 27.68 14.19
N ASP A 115 11.91 28.64 15.09
CA ASP A 115 10.93 28.99 16.14
C ASP A 115 9.87 30.01 15.69
N SER A 116 9.89 30.37 14.41
CA SER A 116 9.06 31.44 13.84
C SER A 116 8.67 31.10 12.39
N PRO A 117 7.46 31.49 11.93
CA PRO A 117 7.03 31.32 10.55
C PRO A 117 7.73 32.27 9.58
N THR A 118 8.34 33.35 10.08
CA THR A 118 9.15 34.28 9.28
C THR A 118 10.62 33.88 9.42
N PRO A 119 11.23 33.27 8.38
CA PRO A 119 12.54 32.65 8.49
C PRO A 119 13.69 33.66 8.65
N GLU A 120 13.53 34.90 8.21
CA GLU A 120 14.55 35.95 8.37
C GLU A 120 14.70 36.45 9.81
N ALA A 121 13.64 36.33 10.61
CA ALA A 121 13.60 36.79 12.00
C ALA A 121 13.69 35.65 13.02
N GLY A 122 13.46 34.41 12.59
CA GLY A 122 13.45 33.23 13.44
C GLY A 122 14.84 32.74 13.83
N LYS A 123 14.94 32.14 15.03
CA LYS A 123 16.14 31.43 15.45
C LYS A 123 16.16 30.03 14.83
N GLN A 124 17.21 29.75 14.07
CA GLN A 124 17.46 28.41 13.54
C GLN A 124 17.77 27.44 14.68
N LEU A 125 17.01 26.35 14.75
CA LEU A 125 17.16 25.31 15.77
C LEU A 125 17.92 24.10 15.22
N MET A 126 17.61 23.67 13.99
CA MET A 126 18.25 22.54 13.33
C MET A 126 18.09 22.67 11.81
N GLN A 127 18.94 22.00 11.04
CA GLN A 127 18.81 21.92 9.58
C GLN A 127 19.14 20.52 9.07
N SER A 128 18.58 20.17 7.91
CA SER A 128 18.95 18.96 7.18
C SER A 128 20.28 19.12 6.45
N GLN A 129 20.77 18.01 5.89
CA GLN A 129 21.74 18.07 4.80
C GLN A 129 21.09 18.73 3.57
N GLU A 130 21.92 19.37 2.75
CA GLU A 130 21.50 19.94 1.48
C GLU A 130 21.46 18.86 0.40
N VAL A 131 20.45 18.91 -0.45
CA VAL A 131 20.23 17.95 -1.53
C VAL A 131 20.21 18.71 -2.86
N THR A 132 20.97 18.21 -3.84
CA THR A 132 21.00 18.73 -5.21
C THR A 132 20.11 17.88 -6.10
N PHE A 133 19.39 18.48 -7.05
CA PHE A 133 18.52 17.78 -8.00
C PHE A 133 18.32 18.62 -9.26
N THR A 134 17.71 18.04 -10.29
CA THR A 134 17.47 18.72 -11.57
C THR A 134 15.98 18.74 -11.90
N ILE A 135 15.45 19.92 -12.25
CA ILE A 135 14.14 20.07 -12.87
C ILE A 135 14.33 20.06 -14.39
N LEU A 136 13.64 19.15 -15.07
CA LEU A 136 13.60 19.08 -16.53
C LEU A 136 12.43 19.91 -17.07
N SER A 137 12.55 20.37 -18.32
CA SER A 137 11.37 20.83 -19.06
C SER A 137 10.40 19.66 -19.27
N ASP A 138 9.12 19.95 -19.49
CA ASP A 138 8.11 18.91 -19.71
C ASP A 138 8.50 17.94 -20.84
N GLU A 139 8.98 18.47 -21.97
CA GLU A 139 9.43 17.66 -23.11
C GLU A 139 10.65 16.78 -22.75
N ALA A 140 11.64 17.34 -22.06
CA ALA A 140 12.83 16.59 -21.65
C ALA A 140 12.51 15.56 -20.57
N PHE A 141 11.55 15.85 -19.69
CA PHE A 141 11.07 14.93 -18.67
C PHE A 141 10.34 13.74 -19.30
N VAL A 142 9.41 14.00 -20.23
CA VAL A 142 8.71 12.93 -20.97
C VAL A 142 9.72 12.06 -21.71
N THR A 143 10.66 12.65 -22.44
CA THR A 143 11.70 11.90 -23.16
C THR A 143 12.56 11.07 -22.19
N ALA A 144 12.94 11.64 -21.05
CA ALA A 144 13.72 10.93 -20.04
C ALA A 144 12.93 9.78 -19.40
N LEU A 145 11.62 9.96 -19.17
CA LEU A 145 10.74 8.94 -18.63
C LEU A 145 10.52 7.80 -19.62
N GLU A 146 10.31 8.11 -20.90
CA GLU A 146 10.22 7.11 -21.98
C GLU A 146 11.52 6.31 -22.09
N GLN A 147 12.67 6.98 -22.06
CA GLN A 147 13.96 6.27 -22.09
C GLN A 147 14.16 5.42 -20.84
N GLN A 148 13.83 5.92 -19.65
CA GLN A 148 13.90 5.15 -18.41
C GLN A 148 12.98 3.93 -18.48
N HIS A 149 11.77 4.09 -19.00
CA HIS A 149 10.85 2.98 -19.19
C HIS A 149 11.43 1.93 -20.14
N LEU A 150 12.05 2.33 -21.26
CA LEU A 150 12.73 1.40 -22.15
C LEU A 150 13.91 0.68 -21.47
N ASP A 151 14.67 1.37 -20.63
CA ASP A 151 15.77 0.79 -19.86
C ASP A 151 15.23 -0.22 -18.82
N ASP A 152 14.13 0.12 -18.15
CA ASP A 152 13.41 -0.75 -17.21
C ASP A 152 12.88 -2.01 -17.91
N LEU A 153 12.35 -1.89 -19.13
CA LEU A 153 11.96 -3.02 -19.97
C LEU A 153 13.15 -3.86 -20.43
N ALA A 154 14.29 -3.23 -20.72
CA ALA A 154 15.50 -3.94 -21.10
C ALA A 154 16.03 -4.83 -19.95
N LEU A 155 15.82 -4.44 -18.69
CA LEU A 155 16.12 -5.29 -17.53
C LEU A 155 15.23 -6.54 -17.46
N PHE A 156 14.02 -6.48 -18.01
CA PHE A 156 13.05 -7.59 -18.06
C PHE A 156 13.23 -8.50 -19.29
N GLY A 157 13.96 -8.04 -20.30
CA GLY A 157 14.17 -8.74 -21.57
C GLY A 157 13.15 -8.33 -22.63
N ALA A 158 13.61 -8.16 -23.87
CA ALA A 158 12.92 -7.51 -24.99
C ALA A 158 11.59 -8.14 -25.48
N ALA A 159 11.01 -9.12 -24.77
CA ALA A 159 9.91 -9.94 -25.25
C ALA A 159 8.56 -9.73 -24.56
N ALA A 160 8.41 -8.80 -23.59
CA ALA A 160 7.34 -9.00 -22.60
C ALA A 160 6.52 -7.77 -22.15
N ASP A 161 6.46 -6.66 -22.90
CA ASP A 161 5.61 -5.52 -22.49
C ASP A 161 4.45 -5.19 -23.44
N VAL A 162 4.61 -5.39 -24.75
CA VAL A 162 3.57 -4.98 -25.73
C VAL A 162 2.34 -5.90 -25.70
N GLU A 163 2.50 -7.16 -25.30
CA GLU A 163 1.40 -8.13 -25.16
C GLU A 163 0.85 -8.26 -23.73
N GLN A 164 1.55 -7.76 -22.69
CA GLN A 164 1.24 -8.08 -21.29
C GLN A 164 0.47 -6.99 -20.52
N ASN A 165 0.33 -5.79 -21.10
CA ASN A 165 -0.47 -4.69 -20.54
C ASN A 165 -1.72 -4.38 -21.40
N VAL A 166 -2.21 -5.35 -22.16
CA VAL A 166 -3.47 -5.21 -22.91
C VAL A 166 -4.66 -5.24 -21.95
N GLY A 167 -5.71 -4.49 -22.29
CA GLY A 167 -6.98 -4.54 -21.55
C GLY A 167 -7.72 -5.85 -21.77
N LEU A 168 -8.63 -6.19 -20.83
CA LEU A 168 -9.37 -7.45 -20.81
C LEU A 168 -10.03 -7.83 -22.14
N VAL A 169 -10.76 -6.90 -22.76
CA VAL A 169 -11.48 -7.14 -24.02
C VAL A 169 -10.51 -7.37 -25.19
N GLN A 170 -9.39 -6.65 -25.21
CA GLN A 170 -8.38 -6.84 -26.25
C GLN A 170 -7.68 -8.19 -26.09
N TRP A 171 -7.31 -8.55 -24.86
CA TRP A 171 -6.77 -9.87 -24.55
C TRP A 171 -7.73 -10.98 -24.99
N PHE A 172 -9.02 -10.86 -24.64
CA PHE A 172 -10.04 -11.81 -25.03
C PHE A 172 -10.14 -11.99 -26.55
N ARG A 173 -10.14 -10.90 -27.32
CA ARG A 173 -10.16 -10.94 -28.80
C ARG A 173 -8.94 -11.64 -29.38
N LEU A 174 -7.73 -11.30 -28.89
CA LEU A 174 -6.48 -11.91 -29.37
C LEU A 174 -6.48 -13.43 -29.18
N GLN A 175 -6.95 -13.90 -28.02
CA GLN A 175 -7.05 -15.34 -27.76
C GLN A 175 -8.05 -16.05 -28.70
N HIS A 176 -9.16 -15.39 -29.05
CA HIS A 176 -10.15 -15.96 -29.97
C HIS A 176 -9.64 -15.99 -31.42
N GLU A 177 -8.85 -15.00 -31.84
CA GLU A 177 -8.21 -14.99 -33.16
C GLU A 177 -7.17 -16.12 -33.28
N GLU A 178 -6.42 -16.42 -32.21
CA GLU A 178 -5.49 -17.56 -32.15
C GLU A 178 -6.22 -18.91 -32.19
N ASP A 179 -7.31 -19.06 -31.44
CA ASP A 179 -8.14 -20.28 -31.44
C ASP A 179 -8.79 -20.54 -32.82
N GLU A 180 -9.26 -19.49 -33.50
CA GLU A 180 -9.79 -19.60 -34.87
C GLU A 180 -8.70 -19.94 -35.89
N ALA A 181 -7.48 -19.41 -35.74
CA ALA A 181 -6.34 -19.71 -36.59
C ALA A 181 -5.77 -21.13 -36.36
N ALA A 182 -5.94 -21.71 -35.18
CA ALA A 182 -5.48 -23.05 -34.80
C ALA A 182 -6.38 -24.21 -35.30
N THR A 183 -7.38 -23.94 -36.17
CA THR A 183 -8.31 -24.93 -36.73
C THR A 183 -7.72 -25.93 -37.74
N HIS A 184 -6.49 -26.41 -37.52
CA HIS A 184 -5.95 -27.64 -38.13
C HIS A 184 -5.26 -28.51 -37.07
N VAL A 185 -6.07 -29.21 -36.25
CA VAL A 185 -5.56 -30.28 -35.39
C VAL A 185 -5.63 -31.60 -36.15
N THR A 186 -4.48 -32.09 -36.63
CA THR A 186 -4.31 -33.49 -37.05
C THR A 186 -4.27 -34.37 -35.82
N TYR A 187 -5.28 -35.23 -35.65
CA TYR A 187 -5.25 -36.33 -34.70
C TYR A 187 -4.49 -37.51 -35.32
N GLU A 188 -3.33 -37.88 -34.77
CA GLU A 188 -2.80 -39.23 -34.98
C GLU A 188 -3.55 -40.19 -34.06
N ILE A 189 -4.31 -41.10 -34.65
CA ILE A 189 -5.01 -42.18 -33.94
C ILE A 189 -4.04 -43.37 -33.88
N ASP A 190 -3.53 -43.69 -32.69
CA ASP A 190 -2.86 -44.97 -32.44
C ASP A 190 -3.91 -46.09 -32.47
N ALA A 191 -3.79 -46.96 -33.48
CA ALA A 191 -4.74 -48.04 -33.75
C ALA A 191 -4.69 -49.21 -32.73
N ALA A 192 -3.89 -49.12 -31.66
CA ALA A 192 -3.68 -50.24 -30.73
C ALA A 192 -4.37 -50.11 -29.36
N THR A 193 -4.70 -48.92 -28.84
CA THR A 193 -5.08 -48.80 -27.41
C THR A 193 -6.32 -47.96 -27.09
N GLY A 194 -6.79 -47.06 -27.96
CA GLY A 194 -8.10 -46.40 -27.81
C GLY A 194 -8.37 -45.70 -26.47
N GLY A 195 -7.34 -45.36 -25.69
CA GLY A 195 -7.46 -44.74 -24.36
C GLY A 195 -6.97 -43.31 -24.37
N ILE A 196 -7.83 -42.38 -23.94
CA ILE A 196 -7.47 -41.00 -23.62
C ILE A 196 -7.06 -40.98 -22.15
N GLU A 197 -5.78 -40.82 -21.86
CA GLU A 197 -5.33 -40.44 -20.51
C GLU A 197 -5.75 -39.00 -20.25
N THR A 198 -6.77 -38.84 -19.41
CA THR A 198 -7.09 -37.56 -18.78
C THR A 198 -6.45 -37.58 -17.41
N ASP A 199 -5.27 -36.96 -17.29
CA ASP A 199 -4.72 -36.66 -15.97
C ASP A 199 -5.61 -35.58 -15.34
N THR A 200 -6.56 -36.02 -14.54
CA THR A 200 -7.39 -35.17 -13.69
C THR A 200 -7.22 -35.65 -12.25
N SER A 201 -6.14 -35.18 -11.63
CA SER A 201 -5.94 -35.32 -10.19
C SER A 201 -5.50 -34.00 -9.55
N HIS A 202 -6.24 -32.91 -9.80
CA HIS A 202 -6.22 -31.77 -8.88
C HIS A 202 -7.05 -32.13 -7.64
N GLY A 203 -6.42 -32.84 -6.70
CA GLY A 203 -6.96 -32.97 -5.36
C GLY A 203 -7.09 -31.59 -4.73
N SER A 204 -8.29 -31.22 -4.30
CA SER A 204 -8.51 -30.03 -3.48
C SER A 204 -7.59 -30.12 -2.25
N PRO A 205 -6.81 -29.07 -1.91
CA PRO A 205 -5.99 -29.07 -0.71
C PRO A 205 -6.88 -29.35 0.51
N THR A 206 -6.57 -30.43 1.23
CA THR A 206 -7.35 -30.83 2.42
C THR A 206 -6.92 -30.08 3.68
N ASP A 207 -5.74 -29.47 3.64
CA ASP A 207 -5.19 -28.67 4.72
C ASP A 207 -5.58 -27.19 4.55
N PRO A 208 -5.99 -26.52 5.64
CA PRO A 208 -6.37 -25.12 5.58
C PRO A 208 -5.17 -24.21 5.28
N PRO A 209 -5.37 -23.10 4.53
CA PRO A 209 -4.31 -22.12 4.33
C PRO A 209 -3.82 -21.56 5.67
N THR A 210 -2.59 -21.06 5.72
CA THR A 210 -2.15 -20.17 6.80
C THR A 210 -2.62 -18.73 6.54
N LEU A 211 -2.59 -18.29 5.29
CA LEU A 211 -2.90 -16.93 4.87
C LEU A 211 -3.84 -16.93 3.65
N VAL A 212 -4.91 -16.13 3.72
CA VAL A 212 -5.76 -15.82 2.57
C VAL A 212 -5.54 -14.35 2.19
N ILE A 213 -5.20 -14.05 0.95
CA ILE A 213 -4.99 -12.69 0.45
C ILE A 213 -6.14 -12.33 -0.51
N GLY A 214 -6.93 -11.32 -0.12
CA GLY A 214 -7.95 -10.71 -0.96
C GLY A 214 -7.42 -9.49 -1.68
N VAL A 215 -7.30 -9.56 -3.00
CA VAL A 215 -6.90 -8.43 -3.85
C VAL A 215 -8.15 -7.65 -4.28
N LYS A 216 -8.36 -6.46 -3.71
CA LYS A 216 -9.36 -5.50 -4.17
C LYS A 216 -9.01 -5.09 -5.61
N THR A 217 -9.87 -5.47 -6.55
CA THR A 217 -9.64 -5.21 -7.97
C THR A 217 -10.86 -4.59 -8.64
N ARG A 218 -10.64 -3.81 -9.69
CA ARG A 218 -11.68 -3.42 -10.65
C ARG A 218 -11.88 -4.55 -11.65
N VAL A 219 -13.12 -4.96 -11.89
CA VAL A 219 -13.39 -6.16 -12.68
C VAL A 219 -12.88 -6.02 -14.12
N VAL A 220 -13.07 -4.85 -14.74
CA VAL A 220 -12.63 -4.61 -16.13
C VAL A 220 -11.22 -4.00 -16.17
N ASP A 221 -11.07 -2.78 -15.66
CA ASP A 221 -9.83 -2.01 -15.78
C ASP A 221 -8.67 -2.55 -14.94
N GLY A 222 -8.98 -3.42 -13.96
CA GLY A 222 -7.98 -4.08 -13.12
C GLY A 222 -7.29 -5.26 -13.78
N PHE A 223 -7.69 -5.66 -14.99
CA PHE A 223 -7.14 -6.84 -15.66
C PHE A 223 -5.61 -6.82 -15.80
N PRO A 224 -4.95 -5.73 -16.25
CA PRO A 224 -3.48 -5.70 -16.34
C PRO A 224 -2.79 -5.93 -14.98
N PHE A 225 -3.36 -5.41 -13.90
CA PHE A 225 -2.85 -5.63 -12.54
C PHE A 225 -3.01 -7.09 -12.11
N ARG A 226 -4.18 -7.70 -12.35
CA ARG A 226 -4.37 -9.13 -12.06
C ARG A 226 -3.38 -10.00 -12.83
N GLN A 227 -3.13 -9.70 -14.10
CA GLN A 227 -2.13 -10.42 -14.88
C GLN A 227 -0.72 -10.25 -14.30
N ALA A 228 -0.33 -9.03 -13.94
CA ALA A 228 0.96 -8.81 -13.29
C ALA A 228 1.07 -9.57 -11.96
N ILE A 229 0.04 -9.57 -11.12
CA ILE A 229 0.01 -10.31 -9.85
C ILE A 229 0.18 -11.81 -10.10
N ARG A 230 -0.60 -12.41 -11.02
CA ARG A 230 -0.49 -13.83 -11.41
C ARG A 230 0.88 -14.20 -11.98
N GLN A 231 1.49 -13.30 -12.74
CA GLN A 231 2.83 -13.48 -13.33
C GLN A 231 3.96 -13.25 -12.32
N THR A 232 3.65 -12.69 -11.15
CA THR A 232 4.65 -12.30 -10.16
C THR A 232 4.44 -13.00 -8.83
N TRP A 233 4.04 -12.26 -7.79
CA TRP A 233 4.06 -12.72 -6.41
C TRP A 233 2.93 -13.71 -6.07
N ALA A 234 1.88 -13.79 -6.89
CA ALA A 234 0.81 -14.77 -6.74
C ALA A 234 0.92 -15.96 -7.72
N GLY A 235 2.04 -16.10 -8.44
CA GLY A 235 2.22 -17.18 -9.41
C GLY A 235 2.33 -18.56 -8.73
N GLU A 236 1.63 -19.56 -9.27
CA GLU A 236 1.47 -20.91 -8.68
C GLU A 236 2.80 -21.60 -8.34
N GLN A 237 3.85 -21.41 -9.14
CA GLN A 237 5.14 -22.05 -8.90
C GLN A 237 5.89 -21.51 -7.67
N ARG A 238 5.49 -20.34 -7.16
CA ARG A 238 6.22 -19.57 -6.15
C ARG A 238 5.37 -19.32 -4.91
N LEU A 239 4.06 -19.22 -5.08
CA LEU A 239 3.14 -19.02 -3.97
C LEU A 239 3.20 -20.25 -3.06
N PRO A 240 3.51 -20.09 -1.76
CA PRO A 240 3.50 -21.21 -0.84
C PRO A 240 2.13 -21.88 -0.83
N ALA A 241 2.07 -23.22 -0.76
CA ALA A 241 0.80 -23.96 -0.80
C ALA A 241 -0.16 -23.61 0.36
N THR A 242 0.34 -22.95 1.41
CA THR A 242 -0.43 -22.45 2.55
C THR A 242 -0.95 -21.02 2.35
N VAL A 243 -0.70 -20.40 1.20
CA VAL A 243 -1.19 -19.07 0.84
C VAL A 243 -2.18 -19.19 -0.30
N HIS A 244 -3.36 -18.60 -0.13
CA HIS A 244 -4.39 -18.54 -1.16
C HIS A 244 -4.63 -17.09 -1.55
N VAL A 245 -4.58 -16.78 -2.85
CA VAL A 245 -4.84 -15.43 -3.38
C VAL A 245 -6.15 -15.45 -4.16
N LEU A 246 -7.05 -14.50 -3.87
CA LEU A 246 -8.34 -14.34 -4.55
C LEU A 246 -8.51 -12.89 -4.96
N PHE A 247 -9.04 -12.66 -6.16
CA PHE A 247 -9.36 -11.33 -6.66
C PHE A 247 -10.80 -10.96 -6.27
N ALA A 248 -10.92 -10.03 -5.33
CA ALA A 248 -12.18 -9.47 -4.84
C ALA A 248 -12.74 -8.44 -5.83
N GLY A 249 -13.21 -8.92 -6.99
CA GLY A 249 -14.02 -8.16 -7.94
C GLY A 249 -15.51 -8.32 -7.62
N CYS A 250 -16.27 -7.23 -7.59
CA CYS A 250 -17.72 -7.24 -7.39
C CYS A 250 -18.47 -7.62 -8.68
N ARG A 251 -19.80 -7.62 -8.63
CA ARG A 251 -20.63 -7.79 -9.83
C ARG A 251 -20.49 -6.59 -10.75
N LEU A 252 -20.52 -6.86 -12.05
CA LEU A 252 -20.61 -5.81 -13.05
C LEU A 252 -21.98 -5.10 -13.00
N PRO A 253 -22.02 -3.81 -13.36
CA PRO A 253 -23.27 -3.13 -13.67
C PRO A 253 -24.13 -3.89 -14.69
N ALA A 254 -25.45 -3.77 -14.57
CA ALA A 254 -26.40 -4.46 -15.44
C ALA A 254 -26.27 -4.05 -16.92
N ASP A 255 -25.76 -2.85 -17.20
CA ASP A 255 -25.55 -2.29 -18.54
C ASP A 255 -24.20 -2.64 -19.17
N ALA A 256 -23.35 -3.42 -18.49
CA ALA A 256 -22.11 -3.93 -19.08
C ALA A 256 -22.39 -4.75 -20.35
N SER A 257 -21.58 -4.53 -21.39
CA SER A 257 -21.75 -5.16 -22.70
C SER A 257 -21.55 -6.67 -22.64
N GLU A 258 -22.20 -7.39 -23.54
CA GLU A 258 -22.08 -8.85 -23.63
C GLU A 258 -20.63 -9.29 -23.88
N GLU A 259 -19.88 -8.55 -24.69
CA GLU A 259 -18.47 -8.83 -24.95
C GLU A 259 -17.61 -8.74 -23.67
N VAL A 260 -17.87 -7.76 -22.81
CA VAL A 260 -17.18 -7.63 -21.52
C VAL A 260 -17.53 -8.81 -20.60
N ARG A 261 -18.81 -9.22 -20.56
CA ARG A 261 -19.25 -10.39 -19.78
C ARG A 261 -18.56 -11.67 -20.25
N GLN A 262 -18.46 -11.87 -21.56
CA GLN A 262 -17.76 -13.01 -22.15
C GLN A 262 -16.26 -12.99 -21.83
N ALA A 263 -15.62 -11.82 -21.91
CA ALA A 263 -14.21 -11.67 -21.57
C ALA A 263 -13.91 -12.02 -20.10
N ILE A 264 -14.77 -11.58 -19.17
CA ILE A 264 -14.63 -11.92 -17.73
C ILE A 264 -14.86 -13.41 -17.50
N ALA A 265 -15.91 -13.99 -18.08
CA ALA A 265 -16.19 -15.42 -17.95
C ALA A 265 -15.03 -16.26 -18.52
N TYR A 266 -14.41 -15.79 -19.60
CA TYR A 266 -13.23 -16.41 -20.18
C TYR A 266 -12.01 -16.28 -19.25
N GLU A 267 -11.76 -15.10 -18.67
CA GLU A 267 -10.71 -14.93 -17.65
C GLU A 267 -10.90 -15.89 -16.47
N GLN A 268 -12.11 -15.92 -15.87
CA GLN A 268 -12.43 -16.82 -14.76
C GLN A 268 -12.17 -18.28 -15.13
N LYS A 269 -12.55 -18.68 -16.34
CA LYS A 269 -12.30 -20.05 -16.83
C LYS A 269 -10.80 -20.34 -16.97
N VAL A 270 -10.03 -19.43 -17.57
CA VAL A 270 -8.60 -19.61 -17.83
C VAL A 270 -7.80 -19.70 -16.52
N PHE A 271 -8.15 -18.90 -15.52
CA PHE A 271 -7.41 -18.79 -14.25
C PHE A 271 -8.08 -19.51 -13.08
N GLY A 272 -8.90 -20.54 -13.36
CA GLY A 272 -9.42 -21.45 -12.33
C GLY A 272 -10.41 -20.82 -11.35
N GLY A 273 -11.02 -19.69 -11.69
CA GLY A 273 -12.04 -19.03 -10.87
C GLY A 273 -11.48 -18.19 -9.71
N ASP A 274 -10.23 -17.75 -9.78
CA ASP A 274 -9.61 -16.88 -8.78
C ASP A 274 -10.26 -15.48 -8.67
N LEU A 275 -10.97 -15.03 -9.71
CA LEU A 275 -11.77 -13.80 -9.74
C LEU A 275 -13.22 -14.07 -9.33
N LEU A 276 -13.67 -13.44 -8.23
CA LEU A 276 -14.90 -13.81 -7.53
C LEU A 276 -16.21 -13.33 -8.18
N THR A 277 -16.27 -12.09 -8.70
CA THR A 277 -17.44 -11.43 -9.31
C THR A 277 -18.78 -11.71 -8.61
N ASP A 278 -19.60 -12.63 -9.14
CA ASP A 278 -20.94 -12.98 -8.69
C ASP A 278 -20.97 -13.63 -7.30
N ALA A 279 -19.82 -14.11 -6.80
CA ALA A 279 -19.69 -14.62 -5.44
C ALA A 279 -19.74 -13.51 -4.38
N LEU A 280 -19.55 -12.24 -4.76
CA LEU A 280 -19.62 -11.10 -3.85
C LEU A 280 -20.89 -10.29 -4.10
N ASP A 281 -21.70 -10.10 -3.05
CA ASP A 281 -22.95 -9.32 -3.13
C ASP A 281 -22.69 -7.82 -3.05
N CYS A 282 -22.00 -7.31 -4.05
CA CYS A 282 -21.65 -5.91 -4.22
C CYS A 282 -21.62 -5.52 -5.70
N GLU A 283 -21.69 -4.22 -5.97
CA GLU A 283 -21.46 -3.63 -7.29
C GLU A 283 -20.04 -3.05 -7.34
N ASP A 284 -19.37 -3.20 -8.49
CA ASP A 284 -18.01 -2.68 -8.67
C ASP A 284 -18.01 -1.15 -8.79
N SER A 285 -17.90 -0.48 -7.65
CA SER A 285 -17.83 0.97 -7.56
C SER A 285 -16.86 1.39 -6.47
N TYR A 286 -16.10 2.45 -6.76
CA TYR A 286 -15.22 3.08 -5.78
C TYR A 286 -16.00 3.60 -4.56
N ALA A 287 -17.24 4.07 -4.78
CA ALA A 287 -18.08 4.61 -3.72
C ALA A 287 -18.53 3.56 -2.69
N THR A 288 -18.41 2.27 -3.02
CA THR A 288 -18.87 1.14 -2.21
C THR A 288 -17.72 0.19 -1.84
N LEU A 289 -16.48 0.69 -1.81
CA LEU A 289 -15.31 -0.11 -1.40
C LEU A 289 -15.46 -0.83 -0.05
N PRO A 290 -16.01 -0.20 1.01
CA PRO A 290 -16.20 -0.94 2.27
C PRO A 290 -17.13 -2.14 2.12
N GLN A 291 -18.13 -2.07 1.23
CA GLN A 291 -19.02 -3.20 0.93
C GLN A 291 -18.24 -4.31 0.22
N LYS A 292 -17.39 -4.00 -0.76
CA LYS A 292 -16.51 -4.99 -1.43
C LYS A 292 -15.66 -5.76 -0.41
N VAL A 293 -15.00 -5.05 0.51
CA VAL A 293 -14.19 -5.68 1.56
C VAL A 293 -15.07 -6.54 2.48
N LYS A 294 -16.22 -6.02 2.92
CA LYS A 294 -17.14 -6.76 3.79
C LYS A 294 -17.63 -8.06 3.15
N GLU A 295 -18.03 -8.03 1.89
CA GLU A 295 -18.47 -9.22 1.16
C GLU A 295 -17.36 -10.25 1.00
N PHE A 296 -16.13 -9.80 0.71
CA PHE A 296 -14.98 -10.69 0.64
C PHE A 296 -14.69 -11.34 2.00
N LEU A 297 -14.66 -10.57 3.08
CA LEU A 297 -14.43 -11.08 4.43
C LEU A 297 -15.57 -12.00 4.89
N HIS A 298 -16.81 -11.71 4.51
CA HIS A 298 -17.94 -12.61 4.75
C HIS A 298 -17.76 -13.95 4.04
N LEU A 299 -17.35 -13.94 2.77
CA LEU A 299 -17.03 -15.17 2.03
C LEU A 299 -15.91 -15.96 2.72
N VAL A 300 -14.81 -15.29 3.10
CA VAL A 300 -13.68 -15.94 3.80
C VAL A 300 -14.11 -16.53 5.15
N GLY A 301 -14.86 -15.79 5.96
CA GLY A 301 -15.29 -16.23 7.29
C GLY A 301 -16.38 -17.32 7.29
N THR A 302 -17.10 -17.48 6.17
CA THR A 302 -18.18 -18.49 6.04
C THR A 302 -17.79 -19.71 5.22
N ASP A 303 -16.81 -19.59 4.33
CA ASP A 303 -16.30 -20.73 3.55
C ASP A 303 -15.68 -21.80 4.46
N HIS A 304 -15.93 -23.08 4.16
CA HIS A 304 -15.52 -24.20 5.01
C HIS A 304 -14.00 -24.38 5.14
N LEU A 305 -13.23 -23.99 4.12
CA LEU A 305 -11.78 -24.12 4.10
C LEU A 305 -11.10 -22.81 4.50
N LEU A 306 -11.52 -21.69 3.90
CA LEU A 306 -10.86 -20.39 4.11
C LEU A 306 -11.01 -19.88 5.55
N ARG A 307 -12.15 -20.13 6.20
CA ARG A 307 -12.38 -19.74 7.61
C ARG A 307 -11.42 -20.40 8.60
N ARG A 308 -10.72 -21.46 8.16
CA ARG A 308 -9.77 -22.20 8.99
C ARG A 308 -8.35 -21.67 8.85
N ALA A 309 -8.13 -20.62 8.04
CA ALA A 309 -6.85 -19.95 7.99
C ALA A 309 -6.53 -19.19 9.27
N ALA A 310 -5.25 -18.91 9.50
CA ALA A 310 -4.83 -18.14 10.67
C ALA A 310 -5.03 -16.63 10.43
N TYR A 311 -4.82 -16.18 9.19
CA TYR A 311 -4.85 -14.78 8.83
C TYR A 311 -5.54 -14.54 7.49
N ALA A 312 -6.12 -13.35 7.35
CA ALA A 312 -6.51 -12.78 6.07
C ALA A 312 -5.78 -11.45 5.84
N MET A 313 -5.27 -11.23 4.64
CA MET A 313 -4.71 -9.97 4.20
C MET A 313 -5.62 -9.37 3.13
N ILE A 314 -5.87 -8.08 3.20
CA ILE A 314 -6.53 -7.33 2.14
C ILE A 314 -5.48 -6.43 1.50
N VAL A 315 -5.43 -6.43 0.17
CA VAL A 315 -4.53 -5.57 -0.61
C VAL A 315 -5.25 -4.93 -1.80
N ASP A 316 -4.79 -3.76 -2.25
CA ASP A 316 -5.18 -3.21 -3.55
C ASP A 316 -4.48 -3.94 -4.71
N GLU A 317 -5.04 -3.84 -5.92
CA GLU A 317 -4.47 -4.43 -7.14
C GLU A 317 -3.11 -3.85 -7.55
N ASP A 318 -2.69 -2.74 -6.96
CA ASP A 318 -1.43 -2.03 -7.22
C ASP A 318 -0.36 -2.27 -6.13
N VAL A 319 -0.48 -3.40 -5.41
CA VAL A 319 0.46 -3.81 -4.35
C VAL A 319 1.31 -5.01 -4.79
N TYR A 320 2.62 -4.92 -4.55
CA TYR A 320 3.53 -6.06 -4.59
C TYR A 320 3.71 -6.64 -3.19
N VAL A 321 3.53 -7.95 -3.02
CA VAL A 321 3.66 -8.64 -1.72
C VAL A 321 4.75 -9.71 -1.80
N ARG A 322 5.69 -9.74 -0.84
CA ARG A 322 6.58 -10.89 -0.61
C ARG A 322 5.84 -11.96 0.20
N ALA A 323 4.91 -12.64 -0.45
CA ALA A 323 3.96 -13.54 0.19
C ALA A 323 4.63 -14.74 0.90
N ASP A 324 5.76 -15.21 0.36
CA ASP A 324 6.64 -16.23 0.94
C ASP A 324 7.25 -15.76 2.27
N ASP A 325 7.93 -14.61 2.26
CA ASP A 325 8.53 -14.07 3.48
C ASP A 325 7.48 -13.67 4.53
N LEU A 326 6.32 -13.17 4.08
CA LEU A 326 5.21 -12.82 4.96
C LEU A 326 4.66 -14.06 5.66
N VAL A 327 4.35 -15.13 4.91
CA VAL A 327 3.79 -16.35 5.52
C VAL A 327 4.80 -17.04 6.44
N ASP A 328 6.09 -17.04 6.11
CA ASP A 328 7.14 -17.59 6.97
C ASP A 328 7.22 -16.85 8.32
N GLN A 329 7.09 -15.52 8.29
CA GLN A 329 7.03 -14.72 9.51
C GLN A 329 5.76 -15.00 10.34
N LEU A 330 4.60 -15.12 9.69
CA LEU A 330 3.34 -15.44 10.35
C LEU A 330 3.38 -16.82 11.00
N VAL A 331 3.92 -17.82 10.32
CA VAL A 331 4.13 -19.18 10.87
C VAL A 331 5.06 -19.12 12.09
N GLY A 332 6.13 -18.33 12.02
CA GLY A 332 7.07 -18.16 13.13
C GLY A 332 6.45 -17.52 14.39
N MET A 333 5.45 -16.65 14.22
CA MET A 333 4.71 -16.04 15.34
C MET A 333 3.66 -16.98 15.95
N GLY A 334 3.16 -17.95 15.17
CA GLY A 334 2.03 -18.78 15.54
C GLY A 334 0.70 -18.01 15.46
N PRO A 335 -0.46 -18.68 15.63
CA PRO A 335 -1.76 -18.04 15.49
C PRO A 335 -1.95 -16.98 16.58
N LEU A 336 -2.04 -15.73 16.15
CA LEU A 336 -2.39 -14.58 16.98
C LEU A 336 -3.90 -14.30 16.87
N HIS A 337 -4.43 -13.63 17.89
CA HIS A 337 -5.81 -13.17 17.95
C HIS A 337 -5.84 -11.66 18.11
N ASP A 338 -6.99 -11.03 17.83
CA ASP A 338 -7.19 -9.59 17.95
C ASP A 338 -6.18 -8.77 17.11
N VAL A 339 -5.76 -9.31 15.95
CA VAL A 339 -4.79 -8.66 15.07
C VAL A 339 -5.51 -7.87 14.00
N TYR A 340 -5.14 -6.59 13.91
CA TYR A 340 -5.37 -5.71 12.77
C TYR A 340 -4.10 -4.89 12.58
N ALA A 341 -3.37 -5.11 11.49
CA ALA A 341 -2.03 -4.57 11.32
C ALA A 341 -1.75 -4.14 9.87
N GLY A 342 -0.97 -3.08 9.67
CA GLY A 342 -0.61 -2.57 8.34
C GLY A 342 0.16 -1.26 8.43
N HIS A 343 0.14 -0.45 7.37
CA HIS A 343 0.74 0.88 7.44
C HIS A 343 -0.18 1.83 8.24
N VAL A 344 0.25 2.23 9.44
CA VAL A 344 -0.49 3.12 10.34
C VAL A 344 0.38 4.35 10.58
N LYS A 345 -0.12 5.55 10.32
CA LYS A 345 0.61 6.76 10.69
C LYS A 345 0.38 7.08 12.17
N GLU A 346 1.44 7.00 12.97
CA GLU A 346 1.40 7.46 14.35
C GLU A 346 1.34 9.00 14.41
N GLY A 347 0.59 9.56 15.36
CA GLY A 347 0.66 10.97 15.73
C GLY A 347 0.02 12.00 14.79
N ASN A 348 -0.54 11.60 13.65
CA ASN A 348 -1.27 12.49 12.75
C ASN A 348 -2.79 12.25 12.87
N ALA A 349 -3.54 13.30 13.22
CA ALA A 349 -4.99 13.28 13.11
C ALA A 349 -5.38 13.35 11.63
N PHE A 350 -5.98 12.28 11.10
CA PHE A 350 -6.61 12.33 9.79
C PHE A 350 -7.99 12.95 9.92
N LEU A 351 -8.23 14.00 9.13
CA LEU A 351 -9.49 14.73 9.13
C LEU A 351 -10.38 14.22 7.99
N PRO A 352 -11.70 14.08 8.23
CA PRO A 352 -12.65 13.83 7.15
C PRO A 352 -12.63 14.96 6.11
N GLU A 353 -12.59 14.59 4.83
CA GLU A 353 -12.71 15.56 3.74
C GLU A 353 -14.15 16.06 3.65
N ARG A 354 -14.35 17.38 3.84
CA ARG A 354 -15.69 17.98 3.91
C ARG A 354 -16.11 18.68 2.61
N ASP A 355 -15.22 18.78 1.62
CA ASP A 355 -15.55 19.36 0.31
C ASP A 355 -16.23 18.31 -0.59
N PRO A 356 -17.49 18.52 -1.02
CA PRO A 356 -18.22 17.58 -1.88
C PRO A 356 -17.61 17.38 -3.27
N GLN A 357 -16.63 18.19 -3.67
CA GLN A 357 -15.91 18.03 -4.94
C GLN A 357 -14.69 17.11 -4.83
N ARG A 358 -14.30 16.69 -3.62
CA ARG A 358 -13.12 15.88 -3.39
C ARG A 358 -13.49 14.39 -3.35
N ARG A 359 -12.56 13.54 -3.83
CA ARG A 359 -12.74 12.09 -3.96
C ARG A 359 -13.16 11.40 -2.66
N TYR A 360 -12.67 11.88 -1.53
CA TYR A 360 -12.86 11.29 -0.21
C TYR A 360 -13.95 12.00 0.62
N TYR A 361 -14.83 12.76 -0.04
CA TYR A 361 -15.87 13.53 0.63
C TYR A 361 -16.68 12.67 1.61
N LEU A 362 -16.72 13.13 2.85
CA LEU A 362 -17.49 12.53 3.93
C LEU A 362 -18.27 13.63 4.67
N PRO A 363 -19.60 13.74 4.47
CA PRO A 363 -20.39 14.77 5.12
C PRO A 363 -20.42 14.59 6.64
N GLU A 364 -20.52 15.72 7.36
CA GLU A 364 -20.67 15.75 8.82
C GLU A 364 -21.92 15.00 9.31
N SER A 365 -22.99 14.97 8.49
CA SER A 365 -24.19 14.20 8.79
C SER A 365 -23.99 12.68 8.79
N VAL A 366 -22.92 12.19 8.15
CA VAL A 366 -22.54 10.77 8.14
C VAL A 366 -21.47 10.49 9.20
N TYR A 367 -20.50 11.38 9.35
CA TYR A 367 -19.45 11.28 10.35
C TYR A 367 -19.26 12.62 11.08
N PRO A 368 -19.84 12.78 12.28
CA PRO A 368 -19.88 14.07 12.97
C PRO A 368 -18.59 14.41 13.74
N LEU A 369 -17.64 13.48 13.85
CA LEU A 369 -16.37 13.73 14.53
C LEU A 369 -15.40 14.45 13.59
N ASP A 370 -14.53 15.29 14.17
CA ASP A 370 -13.54 16.06 13.41
C ASP A 370 -12.33 15.24 12.99
N GLU A 371 -12.07 14.13 13.67
CA GLU A 371 -10.90 13.28 13.46
C GLU A 371 -11.33 11.81 13.30
N PHE A 372 -10.62 11.09 12.44
CA PHE A 372 -10.72 9.63 12.37
C PHE A 372 -9.95 8.98 13.53
N PRO A 373 -10.40 7.81 14.03
CA PRO A 373 -9.53 6.99 14.88
C PRO A 373 -8.30 6.55 14.08
N PRO A 374 -7.22 6.07 14.73
CA PRO A 374 -6.15 5.40 14.02
C PRO A 374 -6.69 4.25 13.16
N PHE A 375 -6.14 4.08 11.95
CA PHE A 375 -6.48 3.00 11.02
C PHE A 375 -5.25 2.55 10.24
N ALA A 376 -5.23 1.30 9.79
CA ALA A 376 -4.26 0.83 8.81
C ALA A 376 -4.71 1.28 7.41
N TRP A 377 -3.81 1.91 6.66
CA TRP A 377 -4.10 2.52 5.36
C TRP A 377 -4.61 1.51 4.33
N GLY A 378 -5.54 1.96 3.50
CA GLY A 378 -6.28 1.14 2.54
C GLY A 378 -5.51 0.20 1.62
N PRO A 379 -4.29 0.51 1.14
CA PRO A 379 -3.62 -0.35 0.17
C PRO A 379 -3.29 -1.74 0.70
N HIS A 380 -3.01 -1.89 2.00
CA HIS A 380 -2.73 -3.22 2.57
C HIS A 380 -2.90 -3.26 4.09
N TYR A 381 -3.58 -4.31 4.55
CA TYR A 381 -3.66 -4.64 5.97
C TYR A 381 -3.92 -6.13 6.19
N LEU A 382 -3.49 -6.62 7.34
CA LEU A 382 -3.58 -8.00 7.81
C LEU A 382 -4.52 -8.07 9.00
N MET A 383 -5.32 -9.13 9.07
CA MET A 383 -6.21 -9.43 10.17
C MET A 383 -6.03 -10.89 10.62
N SER A 384 -6.17 -11.15 11.93
CA SER A 384 -6.34 -12.52 12.41
C SER A 384 -7.73 -13.05 12.06
N MET A 385 -7.88 -14.37 11.95
CA MET A 385 -9.15 -14.94 11.49
C MET A 385 -10.33 -14.68 12.43
N ASP A 386 -10.12 -14.54 13.73
CA ASP A 386 -11.18 -14.15 14.68
C ASP A 386 -11.76 -12.75 14.40
N VAL A 387 -10.92 -11.84 13.89
CA VAL A 387 -11.35 -10.51 13.45
C VAL A 387 -12.17 -10.60 12.17
N VAL A 388 -11.78 -11.48 11.24
CA VAL A 388 -12.53 -11.75 10.01
C VAL A 388 -13.89 -12.38 10.33
N GLU A 389 -13.93 -13.36 11.23
CA GLU A 389 -15.17 -14.02 11.68
C GLU A 389 -16.12 -13.01 12.33
N PHE A 390 -15.62 -12.08 13.17
CA PHE A 390 -16.44 -11.00 13.71
C PHE A 390 -17.12 -10.17 12.62
N ILE A 391 -16.38 -9.75 11.59
CA ILE A 391 -16.96 -8.98 10.48
C ILE A 391 -17.97 -9.83 9.70
N ALA A 392 -17.63 -11.09 9.42
CA ALA A 392 -18.49 -12.01 8.67
C ALA A 392 -19.82 -12.29 9.39
N ASP A 393 -19.78 -12.47 10.71
CA ASP A 393 -20.94 -12.77 11.57
C ASP A 393 -21.85 -11.55 11.78
N ASN A 394 -21.31 -10.32 11.65
CA ASN A 394 -22.04 -9.06 11.86
C ASN A 394 -22.24 -8.29 10.53
N ARG A 395 -22.22 -8.99 9.39
CA ARG A 395 -22.29 -8.40 8.04
C ARG A 395 -23.45 -7.41 7.87
N GLU A 396 -24.61 -7.71 8.44
CA GLU A 396 -25.84 -6.91 8.27
C GLU A 396 -25.83 -5.64 9.14
N GLU A 397 -25.22 -5.71 10.32
CA GLU A 397 -25.15 -4.61 11.29
C GLU A 397 -24.03 -3.62 10.96
N LEU A 398 -22.95 -4.09 10.34
CA LEU A 398 -21.77 -3.30 10.01
C LEU A 398 -22.00 -2.45 8.75
N GLN A 399 -22.16 -1.15 8.96
CA GLN A 399 -22.37 -0.16 7.89
C GLN A 399 -21.07 0.52 7.47
N GLY A 400 -20.90 0.72 6.17
CA GLY A 400 -19.73 1.36 5.58
C GLY A 400 -19.76 2.88 5.62
N LEU A 401 -18.58 3.49 5.65
CA LEU A 401 -18.37 4.93 5.69
C LEU A 401 -17.98 5.49 4.31
N GLY A 402 -18.97 5.70 3.44
CA GLY A 402 -18.71 6.22 2.09
C GLY A 402 -17.68 5.36 1.33
N PRO A 403 -16.70 5.96 0.63
CA PRO A 403 -15.66 5.22 -0.10
C PRO A 403 -14.48 4.74 0.78
N LEU A 404 -14.52 4.95 2.09
CA LEU A 404 -13.36 4.79 2.99
C LEU A 404 -13.35 3.40 3.63
N ASP A 405 -12.87 2.37 2.94
CA ASP A 405 -12.82 1.01 3.47
C ASP A 405 -11.88 0.89 4.67
N ASP A 406 -10.72 1.53 4.64
CA ASP A 406 -9.74 1.54 5.73
C ASP A 406 -10.28 2.12 7.04
N VAL A 407 -10.87 3.32 6.98
CA VAL A 407 -11.50 3.97 8.13
C VAL A 407 -12.71 3.16 8.61
N THR A 408 -13.50 2.61 7.67
CA THR A 408 -14.65 1.77 8.00
C THR A 408 -14.24 0.56 8.83
N ILE A 409 -13.23 -0.19 8.36
CA ILE A 409 -12.75 -1.39 9.06
C ILE A 409 -12.28 -1.02 10.46
N ALA A 410 -11.45 0.03 10.60
CA ALA A 410 -11.00 0.48 11.92
C ALA A 410 -12.18 0.80 12.87
N LEU A 411 -13.23 1.48 12.39
CA LEU A 411 -14.42 1.77 13.19
C LEU A 411 -15.18 0.51 13.63
N TRP A 412 -15.31 -0.48 12.76
CA TRP A 412 -15.94 -1.76 13.12
C TRP A 412 -15.14 -2.48 14.21
N LEU A 413 -13.81 -2.48 14.10
CA LEU A 413 -12.93 -3.18 15.01
C LEU A 413 -12.82 -2.51 16.39
N LEU A 414 -13.07 -1.20 16.48
CA LEU A 414 -13.20 -0.51 17.77
C LEU A 414 -14.34 -1.08 18.63
N ALA A 415 -15.40 -1.64 18.03
CA ALA A 415 -16.50 -2.26 18.77
C ALA A 415 -16.04 -3.47 19.61
N ILE A 416 -14.95 -4.12 19.21
CA ILE A 416 -14.32 -5.24 19.90
C ILE A 416 -12.96 -4.90 20.51
N GLN A 417 -12.60 -3.61 20.58
CA GLN A 417 -11.33 -3.12 21.13
C GLN A 417 -10.08 -3.66 20.42
N VAL A 418 -10.21 -3.98 19.14
CA VAL A 418 -9.07 -4.30 18.27
C VAL A 418 -8.59 -3.00 17.65
N HIS A 419 -7.32 -2.68 17.88
CA HIS A 419 -6.68 -1.44 17.44
C HIS A 419 -5.63 -1.73 16.36
N PRO A 420 -5.42 -0.81 15.40
CA PRO A 420 -4.44 -1.01 14.35
C PRO A 420 -3.02 -1.04 14.92
N GLN A 421 -2.20 -1.93 14.37
CA GLN A 421 -0.79 -2.09 14.70
C GLN A 421 0.07 -1.72 13.49
N HIS A 422 1.07 -0.85 13.69
CA HIS A 422 1.93 -0.45 12.60
C HIS A 422 2.91 -1.56 12.22
N LEU A 423 2.96 -1.90 10.94
CA LEU A 423 3.99 -2.72 10.30
C LEU A 423 4.90 -1.82 9.46
N GLU A 424 6.16 -1.67 9.88
CA GLU A 424 7.14 -0.84 9.18
C GLU A 424 7.47 -1.33 7.75
N PRO A 425 7.54 -2.65 7.46
CA PRO A 425 7.76 -3.17 6.11
C PRO A 425 6.57 -3.00 5.14
N PHE A 426 5.46 -2.41 5.58
CA PHE A 426 4.26 -2.16 4.78
C PHE A 426 4.28 -0.68 4.40
N GLN A 427 4.56 -0.39 3.14
CA GLN A 427 4.76 0.99 2.67
C GLN A 427 4.05 1.25 1.34
N ASN A 428 4.02 2.51 0.94
CA ASN A 428 3.41 2.96 -0.31
C ASN A 428 4.39 3.90 -1.02
N LEU A 429 4.50 3.79 -2.35
CA LEU A 429 5.39 4.60 -3.18
C LEU A 429 5.14 6.11 -3.00
N ARG A 430 3.88 6.47 -2.74
CA ARG A 430 3.46 7.84 -2.48
C ARG A 430 3.75 8.31 -1.07
N GLU A 431 4.40 7.55 -0.22
CA GLU A 431 4.79 8.00 1.12
C GLU A 431 6.30 7.92 1.30
N THR A 432 6.88 6.76 1.01
CA THR A 432 8.30 6.49 1.23
C THR A 432 8.97 5.97 -0.05
N PRO A 433 10.28 6.23 -0.25
CA PRO A 433 11.04 5.55 -1.29
C PRO A 433 11.11 4.03 -1.02
N CYS A 434 11.47 3.26 -2.04
CA CYS A 434 11.62 1.82 -1.94
C CYS A 434 12.79 1.43 -1.02
N THR A 435 12.58 0.46 -0.13
CA THR A 435 13.64 -0.19 0.67
C THR A 435 13.59 -1.72 0.51
N ASN A 436 14.73 -2.38 0.69
CA ASN A 436 14.86 -3.81 0.35
C ASN A 436 14.23 -4.76 1.38
N ASP A 437 13.87 -4.24 2.54
CA ASP A 437 13.24 -4.94 3.66
C ASP A 437 11.71 -4.92 3.62
N LEU A 438 11.11 -4.22 2.65
CA LEU A 438 9.66 -4.18 2.46
C LEU A 438 9.08 -5.58 2.25
N LEU A 439 7.90 -5.82 2.84
CA LEU A 439 7.08 -7.00 2.64
C LEU A 439 5.87 -6.72 1.75
N ALA A 440 5.33 -5.50 1.81
CA ALA A 440 4.25 -5.04 0.96
C ALA A 440 4.53 -3.62 0.49
N TYR A 441 4.45 -3.38 -0.81
CA TYR A 441 4.70 -2.06 -1.39
C TYR A 441 3.61 -1.67 -2.39
N ALA A 442 2.91 -0.58 -2.11
CA ALA A 442 1.74 -0.14 -2.85
C ALA A 442 2.00 1.01 -3.84
N ASP A 443 0.96 1.37 -4.59
CA ASP A 443 0.93 2.38 -5.65
C ASP A 443 1.84 2.03 -6.85
N LEU A 444 2.03 0.74 -7.11
CA LEU A 444 2.89 0.23 -8.17
C LEU A 444 2.14 -0.06 -9.46
N GLY A 445 2.70 0.30 -10.60
CA GLY A 445 2.21 -0.13 -11.90
C GLY A 445 2.47 -1.63 -12.18
N PRO A 446 1.74 -2.25 -13.12
CA PRO A 446 1.92 -3.66 -13.50
C PRO A 446 3.37 -4.00 -13.90
N THR A 447 4.02 -3.12 -14.68
CA THR A 447 5.42 -3.27 -15.10
C THR A 447 6.38 -3.20 -13.92
N ALA A 448 6.12 -2.33 -12.93
CA ALA A 448 6.93 -2.22 -11.71
C ALA A 448 6.93 -3.53 -10.91
N MET A 449 5.76 -4.17 -10.76
CA MET A 449 5.65 -5.47 -10.10
C MET A 449 6.50 -6.55 -10.78
N ARG A 450 6.50 -6.56 -12.11
CA ARG A 450 7.31 -7.51 -12.92
C ARG A 450 8.81 -7.23 -12.78
N ILE A 451 9.22 -5.97 -12.73
CA ILE A 451 10.61 -5.58 -12.50
C ILE A 451 11.07 -6.06 -11.11
N ILE A 452 10.30 -5.76 -10.06
CA ILE A 452 10.58 -6.24 -8.70
C ILE A 452 10.71 -7.76 -8.70
N GLN A 453 9.77 -8.46 -9.34
CA GLN A 453 9.81 -9.91 -9.40
C GLN A 453 11.07 -10.44 -10.10
N ASN A 454 11.43 -9.86 -11.24
CA ASN A 454 12.62 -10.25 -11.99
C ASN A 454 13.91 -9.96 -11.21
N ASN A 455 13.95 -8.87 -10.45
CA ASN A 455 15.06 -8.58 -9.54
C ASN A 455 15.26 -9.70 -8.53
N LEU A 456 14.21 -10.07 -7.80
CA LEU A 456 14.26 -11.12 -6.79
C LEU A 456 14.63 -12.48 -7.40
N GLN A 457 14.09 -12.81 -8.58
CA GLN A 457 14.44 -14.05 -9.31
C GLN A 457 15.90 -14.09 -9.76
N SER A 458 16.46 -12.94 -10.11
CA SER A 458 17.85 -12.80 -10.53
C SER A 458 18.84 -12.67 -9.36
N GLY A 459 18.37 -12.77 -8.11
CA GLY A 459 19.19 -12.54 -6.91
C GLY A 459 19.63 -11.08 -6.73
N ARG A 460 18.93 -10.13 -7.35
CA ARG A 460 19.10 -8.69 -7.12
C ARG A 460 18.18 -8.24 -5.99
N ASP A 461 18.53 -7.12 -5.40
CA ASP A 461 17.74 -6.42 -4.40
C ASP A 461 16.35 -6.04 -4.94
N LEU A 462 15.33 -6.03 -4.06
CA LEU A 462 13.95 -5.66 -4.40
C LEU A 462 13.90 -4.32 -5.16
N CYS A 463 14.58 -3.31 -4.63
CA CYS A 463 14.59 -1.95 -5.16
C CYS A 463 15.68 -1.71 -6.23
N PHE A 464 16.27 -2.77 -6.79
CA PHE A 464 17.26 -2.60 -7.86
C PHE A 464 16.63 -1.92 -9.09
N GLY A 465 17.22 -0.79 -9.53
CA GLY A 465 16.65 0.01 -10.61
C GLY A 465 15.38 0.78 -10.22
N PHE A 466 15.13 0.97 -8.91
CA PHE A 466 14.00 1.76 -8.44
C PHE A 466 13.99 3.16 -9.05
N ASN A 467 12.85 3.54 -9.61
CA ASN A 467 12.54 4.89 -10.05
C ASN A 467 11.11 5.21 -9.66
N GLN A 468 10.92 6.23 -8.82
CA GLN A 468 9.60 6.55 -8.28
C GLN A 468 8.58 6.90 -9.37
N HIS A 469 9.01 7.46 -10.49
CA HIS A 469 8.09 7.86 -11.56
C HIS A 469 7.69 6.70 -12.43
N THR A 470 8.62 5.86 -12.91
CA THR A 470 8.25 4.72 -13.77
C THR A 470 7.59 3.60 -13.00
N TRP A 471 7.78 3.54 -11.68
CA TRP A 471 7.14 2.52 -10.84
C TRP A 471 5.74 2.91 -10.40
N ASP A 472 5.37 4.20 -10.45
CA ASP A 472 4.02 4.66 -10.07
C ASP A 472 2.97 4.11 -11.02
N LYS A 473 1.85 3.61 -10.47
CA LYS A 473 0.71 3.14 -11.25
C LYS A 473 0.14 4.19 -12.21
N ASP A 474 0.34 5.48 -11.93
CA ASP A 474 -0.15 6.60 -12.73
C ASP A 474 0.91 7.18 -13.68
N ALA A 475 2.09 6.55 -13.82
CA ALA A 475 3.24 7.09 -14.56
C ALA A 475 3.00 7.44 -16.04
N LEU A 476 2.12 6.69 -16.71
CA LEU A 476 1.91 6.71 -18.16
C LEU A 476 0.46 7.07 -18.55
N ASN A 477 -0.35 7.58 -17.61
CA ASN A 477 -1.74 7.98 -17.85
C ASN A 477 -1.90 9.50 -18.00
#